data_AF-A0A7Z8L5M5-F1
#
_entry.id   AF-A0A7Z8L5M5-F1
#
_cell.length_a   1.000
_cell.length_b   1.000
_cell.length_c   1.000
_cell.angle_alpha   90.00
_cell.angle_beta   90.00
_cell.angle_gamma   90.00
#
_symmetry.space_group_name_H-M   'P 1'
#
loop_
_entity.id
_entity.type
_entity.pdbx_description
1 polymer ?
#
loop_
_entity_poly.entity_id
_entity_poly.type
_entity_poly.pdbx_seq_one_letter_code
_entity_poly.pdbx_strand_id
1 'polypeptide(L)'
;MDLFALPDWVIWGLIGAVLLGAEMLTTAYVALGFAIGAVVTGLITWMFPGLHIFVQALIWAAVGLAVWLGFARWHKLRRKTQRDINDFDSLDSLPRSDRRPPKDQD
;
A
#
# COMPACT_ATOMS: atom_id res chain seq x y z
N MET A 1 28.18 25.50 -10.28
CA MET A 1 27.39 24.34 -10.74
C MET A 1 26.21 24.22 -9.79
N ASP A 2 25.12 24.93 -10.07
CA ASP A 2 23.94 24.98 -9.19
C ASP A 2 23.11 23.71 -9.38
N LEU A 3 23.62 22.59 -8.84
CA LEU A 3 22.93 21.30 -8.79
C LEU A 3 21.56 21.37 -8.07
N PHE A 4 21.32 22.46 -7.32
CA PHE A 4 20.10 22.71 -6.57
C PHE A 4 19.12 23.67 -7.26
N ALA A 5 19.42 24.15 -8.48
CA ALA A 5 18.49 24.95 -9.28
C ALA A 5 17.52 24.08 -10.12
N LEU A 6 17.28 22.84 -9.70
CA LEU A 6 16.38 21.93 -10.38
C LEU A 6 14.92 22.35 -10.10
N PRO A 7 14.04 22.34 -11.12
CA PRO A 7 12.62 22.53 -10.91
C PRO A 7 12.05 21.52 -9.90
N ASP A 8 11.11 21.94 -9.05
CA ASP A 8 10.49 21.11 -8.01
C ASP A 8 10.00 19.74 -8.52
N TRP A 9 9.45 19.69 -9.73
CA TRP A 9 8.96 18.45 -10.33
C TRP A 9 10.09 17.43 -10.58
N VAL A 10 11.31 17.89 -10.88
CA VAL A 10 12.49 17.03 -11.05
C VAL A 10 12.87 16.41 -9.71
N ILE A 11 12.83 17.21 -8.63
CA ILE A 11 13.15 16.76 -7.28
C ILE A 11 12.19 15.63 -6.86
N TRP A 12 10.89 15.82 -7.07
CA TRP A 12 9.89 14.79 -6.80
C TRP A 12 10.05 13.55 -7.69
N GLY A 13 10.41 13.74 -8.96
CA GLY A 13 10.73 12.64 -9.87
C GLY A 13 11.93 11.80 -9.38
N LEU A 14 12.98 12.45 -8.91
CA LEU A 14 14.16 11.79 -8.33
C LEU A 14 13.82 11.04 -7.04
N ILE A 15 13.05 11.67 -6.15
CA ILE A 15 12.55 11.01 -4.93
C ILE A 15 11.74 9.76 -5.30
N GLY A 16 10.84 9.86 -6.29
CA GLY A 16 10.06 8.74 -6.79
C GLY A 16 10.94 7.60 -7.34
N ALA A 17 11.96 7.92 -8.13
CA ALA A 17 12.90 6.95 -8.67
C ALA A 17 13.71 6.22 -7.58
N VAL A 18 14.20 6.97 -6.58
CA VAL A 18 14.93 6.39 -5.43
C VAL A 18 14.02 5.49 -4.61
N LEU A 19 12.79 5.92 -4.31
CA LEU A 19 11.82 5.11 -3.57
C LEU A 19 11.45 3.84 -4.34
N LEU A 20 11.30 3.92 -5.66
CA LEU A 20 11.06 2.75 -6.50
C LEU A 20 12.27 1.79 -6.49
N GLY A 21 13.49 2.31 -6.57
CA GLY A 21 14.71 1.51 -6.44
C GLY A 21 14.82 0.81 -5.08
N ALA A 22 14.53 1.53 -3.99
CA ALA A 22 14.49 0.98 -2.64
C ALA A 22 13.40 -0.10 -2.49
N GLU A 23 12.26 0.09 -3.15
CA GLU A 23 11.21 -0.93 -3.20
C GLU A 23 11.68 -2.20 -3.90
N MET A 24 12.38 -2.11 -5.04
CA MET A 24 12.89 -3.30 -5.74
C MET A 24 13.87 -4.13 -4.88
N LEU A 25 14.55 -3.49 -3.92
CA LEU A 25 15.45 -4.17 -2.98
C LEU A 25 14.73 -4.80 -1.79
N THR A 26 13.58 -4.24 -1.37
CA THR A 26 12.88 -4.63 -0.14
C THR A 26 11.63 -5.47 -0.40
N THR A 27 10.98 -5.31 -1.56
CA THR A 27 9.73 -6.00 -1.96
C THR A 27 8.61 -5.91 -0.92
N ALA A 28 8.62 -4.87 -0.08
CA ALA A 28 7.72 -4.70 1.05
C ALA A 28 6.41 -3.97 0.69
N TYR A 29 6.30 -3.45 -0.53
CA TYR A 29 5.25 -2.58 -1.08
C TYR A 29 5.03 -1.27 -0.31
N VAL A 30 5.91 -0.94 0.65
CA VAL A 30 5.81 0.28 1.46
C VAL A 30 6.37 1.46 0.68
N ALA A 31 7.58 1.33 0.14
CA ALA A 31 8.22 2.40 -0.61
C ALA A 31 7.49 2.64 -1.94
N LEU A 32 6.85 1.62 -2.52
CA LEU A 32 6.01 1.74 -3.71
C LEU A 32 4.90 2.79 -3.55
N GLY A 33 4.20 2.79 -2.42
CA GLY A 33 3.11 3.73 -2.17
C GLY A 33 3.59 5.17 -2.16
N PHE A 34 4.71 5.42 -1.49
CA PHE A 34 5.34 6.74 -1.45
C PHE A 34 6.03 7.14 -2.76
N ALA A 35 6.51 6.18 -3.55
CA ALA A 35 7.03 6.43 -4.90
C ALA A 35 5.91 6.93 -5.82
N ILE A 36 4.74 6.29 -5.78
CA ILE A 36 3.55 6.74 -6.51
C ILE A 36 3.14 8.14 -6.02
N GLY A 37 3.11 8.37 -4.71
CA GLY A 37 2.86 9.69 -4.14
C GLY A 37 3.83 10.76 -4.66
N ALA A 38 5.11 10.42 -4.82
CA ALA A 38 6.13 11.36 -5.30
C ALA A 38 5.91 11.69 -6.79
N VAL A 39 5.58 10.70 -7.62
CA VAL A 39 5.23 10.91 -9.03
C VAL A 39 3.99 11.81 -9.16
N VAL A 40 2.94 11.55 -8.37
CA VAL A 40 1.72 12.37 -8.37
C VAL A 40 2.03 13.80 -7.94
N THR A 41 2.84 13.97 -6.90
CA THR A 41 3.22 15.31 -6.40
C THR A 41 4.07 16.05 -7.43
N GLY A 42 5.02 15.37 -8.08
CA GLY A 42 5.83 15.92 -9.17
C GLY A 42 4.97 16.34 -10.37
N LEU A 43 3.94 15.58 -10.71
CA LEU A 43 3.00 15.94 -11.77
C LEU A 43 2.19 17.19 -11.40
N ILE A 44 1.75 17.28 -10.14
CA ILE A 44 1.01 18.46 -9.64
C ILE A 44 1.90 19.71 -9.64
N THR A 45 3.14 19.62 -9.19
CA THR A 45 4.06 20.76 -9.18
C THR A 45 4.51 21.17 -10.58
N TRP A 46 4.51 20.23 -11.53
CA TRP A 46 4.70 20.54 -12.94
C TRP A 46 3.53 21.33 -13.52
N MET A 47 2.28 21.00 -13.15
CA MET A 47 1.08 21.74 -13.60
C MET A 47 0.90 23.08 -12.88
N PHE A 48 1.27 23.15 -11.59
CA PHE A 48 1.13 24.32 -10.72
C PHE A 48 2.50 24.71 -10.15
N PRO A 49 3.37 25.35 -10.96
CA PRO A 49 4.66 25.82 -10.50
C PRO A 49 4.47 26.89 -9.41
N GLY A 50 5.25 26.80 -8.32
CA GLY A 50 5.16 27.72 -7.18
C GLY A 50 4.24 27.25 -6.04
N LEU A 51 3.74 26.01 -6.07
CA LEU A 51 3.05 25.42 -4.93
C LEU A 51 3.97 25.42 -3.69
N HIS A 52 3.46 25.82 -2.53
CA HIS A 52 4.27 25.85 -1.32
C HIS A 52 4.77 24.45 -0.93
N ILE A 53 6.05 24.31 -0.56
CA ILE A 53 6.68 23.00 -0.27
C ILE A 53 5.93 22.17 0.79
N PHE A 54 5.39 22.80 1.84
CA PHE A 54 4.54 22.13 2.83
C PHE A 54 3.28 21.50 2.22
N VAL A 55 2.65 22.16 1.24
CA VAL A 55 1.47 21.61 0.56
C VAL A 55 1.89 20.45 -0.33
N GLN A 56 3.02 20.56 -1.03
CA GLN A 56 3.58 19.45 -1.82
C GLN A 56 3.84 18.22 -0.93
N ALA A 57 4.49 18.41 0.22
CA ALA A 57 4.76 17.34 1.18
C ALA A 57 3.48 16.73 1.78
N LEU A 58 2.45 17.54 2.03
CA LEU A 58 1.17 17.05 2.53
C LEU A 58 0.44 16.20 1.49
N ILE A 59 0.44 16.63 0.22
CA ILE A 59 -0.11 15.85 -0.90
C ILE A 59 0.65 14.52 -1.02
N TRP A 60 1.98 14.57 -1.01
CA TRP A 60 2.84 13.39 -1.08
C TRP A 60 2.52 12.38 0.02
N ALA A 61 2.46 12.84 1.27
CA ALA A 61 2.16 11.99 2.42
C ALA A 61 0.74 11.43 2.35
N ALA A 62 -0.25 12.24 1.99
CA ALA A 62 -1.64 11.82 1.89
C ALA A 62 -1.83 10.77 0.78
N VAL A 63 -1.27 10.99 -0.41
CA VAL A 63 -1.36 10.04 -1.53
C VAL A 63 -0.59 8.76 -1.20
N GLY A 64 0.63 8.87 -0.68
CA GLY A 64 1.44 7.70 -0.31
C GLY A 64 0.75 6.83 0.74
N LEU A 65 0.19 7.46 1.78
CA LEU A 65 -0.58 6.78 2.81
C LEU A 65 -1.84 6.13 2.25
N ALA A 66 -2.59 6.83 1.39
CA ALA A 66 -3.80 6.30 0.78
C ALA A 66 -3.52 5.05 -0.07
N VAL A 67 -2.45 5.07 -0.86
CA VAL A 67 -2.01 3.91 -1.66
C VAL A 67 -1.61 2.75 -0.76
N TRP A 68 -0.82 3.01 0.28
CA TRP A 68 -0.41 1.98 1.23
C TRP A 68 -1.60 1.32 1.95
N LEU A 69 -2.55 2.12 2.45
CA LEU A 69 -3.78 1.62 3.07
C LEU A 69 -4.63 0.81 2.07
N GLY A 70 -4.71 1.26 0.80
CA GLY A 70 -5.37 0.54 -0.28
C GLY A 70 -4.75 -0.85 -0.50
N PHE A 71 -3.43 -0.93 -0.60
CA PHE A 71 -2.71 -2.20 -0.73
C PHE A 71 -2.87 -3.10 0.51
N ALA A 72 -2.71 -2.55 1.72
CA ALA A 72 -2.88 -3.30 2.95
C ALA A 72 -4.29 -3.92 3.05
N ARG A 73 -5.32 -3.15 2.67
CA ARG A 73 -6.70 -3.63 2.61
C ARG A 73 -6.88 -4.70 1.54
N TRP A 74 -6.30 -4.53 0.36
CA TRP A 74 -6.39 -5.50 -0.73
C TRP A 74 -5.78 -6.85 -0.36
N HIS A 75 -4.58 -6.85 0.23
CA HIS A 75 -3.92 -8.08 0.70
C HIS A 75 -4.73 -8.78 1.80
N LYS A 76 -5.36 -8.03 2.71
CA LYS A 76 -6.24 -8.61 3.74
C LYS A 76 -7.49 -9.26 3.14
N LEU A 77 -8.10 -8.64 2.12
CA LEU A 77 -9.26 -9.19 1.43
C LEU A 77 -8.92 -10.47 0.66
N ARG A 78 -7.80 -10.48 -0.07
CA ARG A 78 -7.35 -11.69 -0.80
C ARG A 78 -7.08 -12.87 0.13
N ARG A 79 -6.52 -12.62 1.32
CA ARG A 79 -6.31 -13.68 2.32
C ARG A 79 -7.60 -14.27 2.87
N LYS A 80 -8.68 -13.48 3.00
CA LYS A 80 -9.98 -14.01 3.44
C LYS A 80 -10.67 -14.91 2.41
N THR A 81 -10.36 -14.76 1.12
CA THR A 81 -10.97 -15.57 0.06
C THR A 81 -10.33 -16.96 -0.05
N GLN A 82 -9.07 -17.10 0.36
CA GLN A 82 -8.41 -18.40 0.47
C GLN A 82 -8.76 -19.00 1.84
N ARG A 83 -9.92 -19.66 1.93
CA ARG A 83 -10.24 -20.50 3.10
C ARG A 83 -9.13 -21.55 3.19
N ASP A 84 -8.38 -21.55 4.29
CA ASP A 84 -7.25 -22.47 4.47
C ASP A 84 -7.79 -23.91 4.43
N ILE A 85 -7.08 -24.82 3.77
CA ILE A 85 -7.40 -26.25 3.76
C ILE A 85 -7.30 -26.81 5.19
N ASN A 86 -6.46 -26.19 6.04
CA ASN A 86 -6.37 -26.53 7.46
C ASN A 86 -7.51 -25.95 8.32
N ASP A 87 -8.28 -24.99 7.82
CA ASP A 87 -9.53 -24.50 8.45
C ASP A 87 -10.74 -25.39 8.06
N PHE A 88 -10.49 -26.55 7.42
CA PHE A 88 -11.51 -27.54 7.15
C PHE A 88 -11.88 -28.26 8.45
N ASP A 89 -12.93 -27.77 9.09
CA ASP A 89 -13.56 -28.50 10.19
C ASP A 89 -14.19 -29.78 9.63
N SER A 90 -13.81 -30.95 10.15
CA SER A 90 -14.37 -32.23 9.70
C SER A 90 -15.89 -32.29 9.90
N LEU A 91 -16.44 -31.49 10.81
CA LEU A 91 -17.88 -31.32 11.01
C LEU A 91 -18.59 -30.68 9.81
N ASP A 92 -17.89 -29.90 8.97
CA ASP A 92 -18.48 -29.30 7.76
C ASP A 92 -18.78 -30.37 6.69
N SER A 93 -18.08 -31.51 6.74
CA SER A 93 -18.34 -32.66 5.86
C SER A 93 -19.54 -33.51 6.29
N LEU A 94 -20.05 -33.33 7.51
CA LEU A 94 -21.15 -34.11 8.05
C LEU A 94 -22.53 -33.53 7.66
N PRO A 95 -23.56 -34.39 7.51
CA PRO A 95 -24.94 -33.96 7.37
C PRO A 95 -25.35 -33.03 8.52
N ARG A 96 -26.24 -32.07 8.27
CA ARG A 96 -26.67 -31.07 9.26
C ARG A 96 -27.14 -31.68 10.60
N SER A 97 -27.65 -32.91 10.60
CA SER A 97 -28.09 -33.63 11.79
C SER A 97 -26.94 -33.95 12.77
N ASP A 98 -25.72 -34.09 12.26
CA ASP A 98 -24.60 -34.69 12.99
C ASP A 98 -23.57 -33.64 13.43
N ARG A 99 -23.81 -32.36 13.12
CA ARG A 99 -22.94 -31.22 13.48
C ARG A 99 -23.01 -30.81 14.96
N ARG A 100 -23.51 -31.67 15.85
CA ARG A 100 -23.58 -31.32 17.28
C ARG A 100 -22.21 -31.50 17.93
N PRO A 101 -21.68 -30.48 18.63
CA PRO A 101 -20.52 -30.70 19.47
C PRO A 101 -20.86 -31.71 20.58
N PRO A 102 -19.92 -32.59 20.97
CA PRO A 102 -20.14 -33.55 22.04
C PRO A 102 -20.50 -32.81 23.32
N LYS A 103 -21.49 -33.33 24.05
CA LYS A 103 -22.14 -32.67 25.19
C LYS A 103 -21.29 -32.72 26.48
N ASP A 104 -20.00 -33.02 26.36
CA ASP A 104 -19.17 -33.54 27.44
C ASP A 104 -17.95 -32.65 27.75
N GLN A 105 -17.98 -31.37 27.36
CA GLN A 105 -16.93 -30.39 27.68
C GLN A 105 -17.52 -29.22 28.50
N ASP A 106 -17.99 -29.54 29.70
CA ASP A 106 -18.27 -28.58 30.79
C ASP A 106 -17.13 -28.62 31.82
#